data_AF-A0A8J4UP40-F1
#
_entry.id   AF-A0A8J4UP40-F1
#
_cell.length_a   1.000
_cell.length_b   1.000
_cell.length_c   1.000
_cell.angle_alpha   90.00
_cell.angle_beta   90.00
_cell.angle_gamma   90.00
#
_symmetry.space_group_name_H-M   'P 1'
#
loop_
_entity.id
_entity.type
_entity.pdbx_description
1 polymer ?
#
loop_
_entity_poly.entity_id
_entity_poly.type
_entity_poly.pdbx_seq_one_letter_code
_entity_poly.pdbx_strand_id
1 'polypeptide(L)'
;MEAIKKKMQMLKSDKENAFDRAEQSETDKKVSEDKCKQLEDELLGQQKKLKGTEDELDKYSEALKDAQEKLDLSEKKATDAEGEVAALNRRIQLIEEELDRAQGRLSTALQKLEEAEKAADESERGMKVIENRAMKDEEKMQMQDLQLKEAKHIAEDSDRKYEEVARKLVIIETELERAEERAEVAELKSGDLEEELKNVTNTLKSLEAQSEKYSEKEDKYEEEINLLNDKLKEAETRVEFAEKNVSKLEKTIDDLEGIDFKIRTIELDGKKIKLQIWDTAGQERFRTITTAYYRGAMGIMLVYDITNEKSFDNIKNWIRNIEEHASADVEKMILGNKCDINEKRQVSKDRGEKLALEYGIKFMETSAKSNINVENAFLTLARDIKAKMDTKL
;
A
#
# COMPACT_ATOMS: atom_id res chain seq x y z
N MET A 1 -203.48 -112.70 -98.60
CA MET A 1 -203.40 -111.31 -98.10
C MET A 1 -202.48 -111.14 -96.87
N GLU A 2 -201.53 -112.05 -96.59
CA GLU A 2 -200.56 -111.90 -95.47
C GLU A 2 -199.16 -111.41 -95.87
N ALA A 3 -198.77 -111.54 -97.14
CA ALA A 3 -197.40 -111.27 -97.59
C ALA A 3 -197.02 -109.77 -97.68
N ILE A 4 -197.99 -108.86 -97.77
CA ILE A 4 -197.73 -107.41 -97.96
C ILE A 4 -197.51 -106.68 -96.62
N LYS A 5 -198.18 -107.13 -95.55
CA LYS A 5 -198.12 -106.47 -94.22
C LYS A 5 -196.75 -106.63 -93.54
N LYS A 6 -196.11 -107.80 -93.68
CA LYS A 6 -194.78 -108.09 -93.11
C LYS A 6 -193.66 -107.26 -93.74
N LYS A 7 -193.74 -106.96 -95.04
CA LYS A 7 -192.68 -106.20 -95.74
C LYS A 7 -192.68 -104.71 -95.39
N MET A 8 -193.86 -104.15 -95.14
CA MET A 8 -194.01 -102.75 -94.71
C MET A 8 -193.54 -102.51 -93.27
N GLN A 9 -193.72 -103.48 -92.37
CA GLN A 9 -193.16 -103.42 -91.01
C GLN A 9 -191.63 -103.48 -91.01
N MET A 10 -191.04 -104.31 -91.88
CA MET A 10 -189.58 -104.46 -91.98
C MET A 10 -188.91 -103.17 -92.46
N LEU A 11 -189.45 -102.53 -93.52
CA LEU A 11 -188.92 -101.27 -94.03
C LEU A 11 -189.04 -100.09 -93.05
N LYS A 12 -190.06 -100.10 -92.17
CA LYS A 12 -190.20 -99.09 -91.12
C LYS A 12 -189.12 -99.25 -90.05
N SER A 13 -188.85 -100.49 -89.65
CA SER A 13 -187.79 -100.82 -88.68
C SER A 13 -186.39 -100.50 -89.23
N ASP A 14 -186.14 -100.72 -90.51
CA ASP A 14 -184.84 -100.40 -91.13
C ASP A 14 -184.60 -98.88 -91.20
N LYS A 15 -185.67 -98.10 -91.44
CA LYS A 15 -185.58 -96.63 -91.46
C LYS A 15 -185.32 -96.06 -90.05
N GLU A 16 -186.01 -96.57 -89.03
CA GLU A 16 -185.79 -96.17 -87.63
C GLU A 16 -184.35 -96.52 -87.20
N ASN A 17 -183.87 -97.75 -87.48
CA ASN A 17 -182.49 -98.15 -87.20
C ASN A 17 -181.42 -97.30 -87.91
N ALA A 18 -181.70 -96.84 -89.13
CA ALA A 18 -180.77 -95.97 -89.86
C ALA A 18 -180.73 -94.55 -89.26
N PHE A 19 -181.86 -94.05 -88.74
CA PHE A 19 -181.95 -92.76 -88.08
C PHE A 19 -181.21 -92.78 -86.74
N ASP A 20 -181.43 -93.81 -85.93
CA ASP A 20 -180.74 -94.00 -84.65
C ASP A 20 -179.21 -94.12 -84.83
N ARG A 21 -178.76 -94.81 -85.89
CA ARG A 21 -177.32 -94.88 -86.21
C ARG A 21 -176.73 -93.53 -86.63
N ALA A 22 -177.48 -92.72 -87.36
CA ALA A 22 -177.03 -91.40 -87.76
C ALA A 22 -176.94 -90.45 -86.55
N GLU A 23 -177.94 -90.47 -85.67
CA GLU A 23 -177.97 -89.68 -84.44
C GLU A 23 -176.84 -90.11 -83.48
N GLN A 24 -176.62 -91.42 -83.32
CA GLN A 24 -175.50 -91.96 -82.54
C GLN A 24 -174.15 -91.48 -83.11
N SER A 25 -173.96 -91.55 -84.43
CA SER A 25 -172.72 -91.09 -85.08
C SER A 25 -172.51 -89.59 -84.95
N GLU A 26 -173.57 -88.79 -84.93
CA GLU A 26 -173.50 -87.34 -84.74
C GLU A 26 -173.15 -86.99 -83.29
N THR A 27 -173.70 -87.72 -82.32
CA THR A 27 -173.29 -87.60 -80.91
C THR A 27 -171.84 -88.00 -80.68
N ASP A 28 -171.39 -89.12 -81.26
CA ASP A 28 -170.00 -89.59 -81.13
C ASP A 28 -169.01 -88.61 -81.77
N LYS A 29 -169.37 -88.02 -82.92
CA LYS A 29 -168.59 -86.96 -83.56
C LYS A 29 -168.44 -85.75 -82.64
N LYS A 30 -169.54 -85.29 -82.04
CA LYS A 30 -169.53 -84.14 -81.13
C LYS A 30 -168.68 -84.39 -79.88
N VAL A 31 -168.79 -85.58 -79.28
CA VAL A 31 -167.94 -85.99 -78.14
C VAL A 31 -166.46 -86.05 -78.52
N SER A 32 -166.14 -86.51 -79.73
CA SER A 32 -164.77 -86.53 -80.25
C SER A 32 -164.22 -85.11 -80.50
N GLU A 33 -165.04 -84.22 -81.07
CA GLU A 33 -164.69 -82.81 -81.27
C GLU A 33 -164.44 -82.08 -79.94
N ASP A 34 -165.28 -82.32 -78.93
CA ASP A 34 -165.11 -81.73 -77.60
C ASP A 34 -163.85 -82.28 -76.89
N LYS A 35 -163.55 -83.58 -77.02
CA LYS A 35 -162.27 -84.15 -76.55
C LYS A 35 -161.07 -83.58 -77.29
N CYS A 36 -161.18 -83.38 -78.59
CA CYS A 36 -160.09 -82.81 -79.39
C CYS A 36 -159.79 -81.38 -78.93
N LYS A 37 -160.83 -80.57 -78.68
CA LYS A 37 -160.66 -79.23 -78.11
C LYS A 37 -160.04 -79.24 -76.72
N GLN A 38 -160.47 -80.15 -75.84
CA GLN A 38 -159.86 -80.28 -74.51
C GLN A 38 -158.37 -80.63 -74.59
N LEU A 39 -158.00 -81.56 -75.47
CA LEU A 39 -156.59 -81.92 -75.69
C LEU A 39 -155.80 -80.78 -76.33
N GLU A 40 -156.40 -80.00 -77.24
CA GLU A 40 -155.79 -78.79 -77.80
C GLU A 40 -155.54 -77.73 -76.73
N ASP A 41 -156.50 -77.49 -75.84
CA ASP A 41 -156.36 -76.54 -74.73
C ASP A 41 -155.31 -77.02 -73.70
N GLU A 42 -155.26 -78.31 -73.39
CA GLU A 42 -154.22 -78.91 -72.54
C GLU A 42 -152.83 -78.82 -73.17
N LEU A 43 -152.71 -79.12 -74.47
CA LEU A 43 -151.47 -78.98 -75.23
C LEU A 43 -150.99 -77.53 -75.19
N LEU A 44 -151.89 -76.57 -75.40
CA LEU A 44 -151.58 -75.14 -75.37
C LEU A 44 -151.18 -74.67 -73.96
N GLY A 45 -151.80 -75.23 -72.92
CA GLY A 45 -151.41 -75.03 -71.52
C GLY A 45 -150.03 -75.60 -71.19
N GLN A 46 -149.70 -76.80 -71.67
CA GLN A 46 -148.38 -77.39 -71.51
C GLN A 46 -147.30 -76.64 -72.29
N GLN A 47 -147.58 -76.20 -73.52
CA GLN A 47 -146.67 -75.35 -74.30
C GLN A 47 -146.36 -74.04 -73.59
N LYS A 48 -147.35 -73.40 -72.94
CA LYS A 48 -147.11 -72.20 -72.12
C LYS A 48 -146.23 -72.49 -70.90
N LYS A 49 -146.43 -73.61 -70.21
CA LYS A 49 -145.60 -74.01 -69.07
C LYS A 49 -144.18 -74.33 -69.50
N LEU A 50 -144.01 -75.08 -70.60
CA LEU A 50 -142.71 -75.39 -71.20
C LEU A 50 -141.96 -74.10 -71.51
N LYS A 51 -142.61 -73.15 -72.19
CA LYS A 51 -142.02 -71.85 -72.49
C LYS A 51 -141.64 -71.07 -71.23
N GLY A 52 -142.48 -71.06 -70.19
CA GLY A 52 -142.15 -70.42 -68.92
C GLY A 52 -140.94 -71.04 -68.23
N THR A 53 -140.82 -72.38 -68.25
CA THR A 53 -139.66 -73.08 -67.70
C THR A 53 -138.39 -72.89 -68.53
N GLU A 54 -138.52 -72.76 -69.86
CA GLU A 54 -137.40 -72.41 -70.74
C GLU A 54 -136.91 -70.98 -70.44
N ASP A 55 -137.81 -70.01 -70.33
CA ASP A 55 -137.48 -68.62 -69.96
C ASP A 55 -136.81 -68.54 -68.56
N GLU A 56 -137.23 -69.38 -67.61
CA GLU A 56 -136.59 -69.47 -66.29
C GLU A 56 -135.21 -70.15 -66.36
N LEU A 57 -135.08 -71.22 -67.14
CA LEU A 57 -133.80 -71.90 -67.35
C LEU A 57 -132.77 -70.97 -67.99
N ASP A 58 -133.20 -70.15 -68.96
CA ASP A 58 -132.35 -69.16 -69.62
C ASP A 58 -131.87 -68.09 -68.62
N LYS A 59 -132.78 -67.57 -67.78
CA LYS A 59 -132.43 -66.61 -66.73
C LYS A 59 -131.44 -67.18 -65.71
N TYR A 60 -131.67 -68.41 -65.24
CA TYR A 60 -130.76 -69.04 -64.28
C TYR A 60 -129.40 -69.37 -64.93
N SER A 61 -129.39 -69.72 -66.21
CA SER A 61 -128.14 -69.98 -66.96
C SER A 61 -127.33 -68.70 -67.13
N GLU A 62 -127.98 -67.58 -67.45
CA GLU A 62 -127.32 -66.27 -67.55
C GLU A 62 -126.80 -65.80 -66.19
N ALA A 63 -127.62 -65.92 -65.13
CA ALA A 63 -127.20 -65.58 -63.76
C ALA A 63 -126.05 -66.46 -63.25
N LEU A 64 -126.05 -67.76 -63.59
CA LEU A 64 -124.96 -68.68 -63.27
C LEU A 64 -123.68 -68.26 -63.97
N LYS A 65 -123.76 -67.91 -65.26
CA LYS A 65 -122.62 -67.44 -66.05
C LYS A 65 -122.04 -66.14 -65.47
N ASP A 66 -122.87 -65.17 -65.13
CA ASP A 66 -122.44 -63.91 -64.50
C ASP A 66 -121.77 -64.14 -63.13
N ALA A 67 -122.30 -65.07 -62.34
CA ALA A 67 -121.71 -65.45 -61.05
C ALA A 67 -120.36 -66.14 -61.23
N GLN A 68 -120.24 -67.01 -62.23
CA GLN A 68 -118.99 -67.69 -62.60
C GLN A 68 -117.92 -66.67 -63.02
N GLU A 69 -118.27 -65.72 -63.91
CA GLU A 69 -117.34 -64.68 -64.36
C GLU A 69 -116.88 -63.78 -63.21
N LYS A 70 -117.78 -63.45 -62.26
CA LYS A 70 -117.43 -62.69 -61.05
C LYS A 70 -116.53 -63.47 -60.11
N LEU A 71 -116.76 -64.77 -59.96
CA LEU A 71 -115.93 -65.66 -59.15
C LEU A 71 -114.51 -65.74 -59.74
N ASP A 72 -114.40 -66.02 -61.04
CA ASP A 72 -113.11 -66.09 -61.75
C ASP A 72 -112.31 -64.78 -61.63
N LEU A 73 -113.00 -63.63 -61.74
CA LEU A 73 -112.37 -62.32 -61.55
C LEU A 73 -111.89 -62.11 -60.11
N SER A 74 -112.66 -62.56 -59.13
CA SER A 74 -112.30 -62.46 -57.71
C SER A 74 -111.13 -63.39 -57.36
N GLU A 75 -111.14 -64.62 -57.86
CA GLU A 75 -110.05 -65.59 -57.69
C GLU A 75 -108.76 -65.06 -58.31
N LYS A 76 -108.83 -64.50 -59.52
CA LYS A 76 -107.67 -63.88 -60.16
C LYS A 76 -107.09 -62.73 -59.33
N LYS A 77 -107.94 -61.85 -58.80
CA LYS A 77 -107.50 -60.76 -57.90
C LYS A 77 -106.88 -61.29 -56.61
N ALA A 78 -107.44 -62.35 -56.03
CA ALA A 78 -106.88 -62.99 -54.84
C ALA A 78 -105.50 -63.58 -55.14
N THR A 79 -105.33 -64.29 -56.26
CA THR A 79 -104.03 -64.83 -56.67
C THR A 79 -102.99 -63.75 -56.95
N ASP A 80 -103.38 -62.64 -57.57
CA ASP A 80 -102.49 -61.50 -57.82
C ASP A 80 -102.04 -60.87 -56.48
N ALA A 81 -102.97 -60.67 -55.54
CA ALA A 81 -102.68 -60.14 -54.20
C ALA A 81 -101.79 -61.09 -53.37
N GLU A 82 -102.03 -62.41 -53.42
CA GLU A 82 -101.15 -63.40 -52.79
C GLU A 82 -99.74 -63.36 -53.37
N GLY A 83 -99.62 -63.15 -54.70
CA GLY A 83 -98.35 -62.93 -55.37
C GLY A 83 -97.61 -61.69 -54.87
N GLU A 84 -98.32 -60.57 -54.71
CA GLU A 84 -97.76 -59.33 -54.16
C GLU A 84 -97.30 -59.49 -52.71
N VAL A 85 -98.10 -60.14 -51.85
CA VAL A 85 -97.73 -60.42 -50.46
C VAL A 85 -96.49 -61.31 -50.40
N ALA A 86 -96.40 -62.34 -51.24
CA ALA A 86 -95.22 -63.19 -51.33
C ALA A 86 -93.97 -62.40 -51.77
N ALA A 87 -94.12 -61.47 -52.72
CA ALA A 87 -93.02 -60.61 -53.16
C ALA A 87 -92.57 -59.62 -52.06
N LEU A 88 -93.52 -59.02 -51.34
CA LEU A 88 -93.23 -58.12 -50.22
C LEU A 88 -92.53 -58.87 -49.08
N ASN A 89 -92.97 -60.08 -48.73
CA ASN A 89 -92.32 -60.89 -47.71
C ASN A 89 -90.87 -61.23 -48.06
N ARG A 90 -90.58 -61.57 -49.32
CA ARG A 90 -89.19 -61.76 -49.78
C ARG A 90 -88.37 -60.47 -49.63
N ARG A 91 -88.97 -59.31 -49.93
CA ARG A 91 -88.30 -58.02 -49.80
C ARG A 91 -88.04 -57.64 -48.34
N ILE A 92 -88.98 -57.92 -47.44
CA ILE A 92 -88.81 -57.72 -45.99
C ILE A 92 -87.62 -58.55 -45.49
N GLN A 93 -87.57 -59.84 -45.85
CA GLN A 93 -86.49 -60.73 -45.43
C GLN A 93 -85.11 -60.24 -45.90
N LEU A 94 -85.01 -59.75 -47.15
CA LEU A 94 -83.76 -59.18 -47.66
C LEU A 94 -83.35 -57.92 -46.90
N ILE A 95 -84.29 -57.04 -46.57
CA ILE A 95 -84.03 -55.82 -45.80
C ILE A 95 -83.61 -56.16 -44.36
N GLU A 96 -84.24 -57.14 -43.73
CA GLU A 96 -83.87 -57.62 -42.39
C GLU A 96 -82.44 -58.18 -42.37
N GLU A 97 -82.07 -59.00 -43.36
CA GLU A 97 -80.70 -59.49 -43.49
C GLU A 97 -79.68 -58.37 -43.73
N GLU A 98 -80.04 -57.36 -44.54
CA GLU A 98 -79.19 -56.18 -44.75
C GLU A 98 -79.04 -55.36 -43.46
N LEU A 99 -80.12 -55.21 -42.69
CA LEU A 99 -80.13 -54.53 -41.41
C LEU A 99 -79.22 -55.25 -40.40
N ASP A 100 -79.33 -56.58 -40.28
CA ASP A 100 -78.48 -57.38 -39.40
C ASP A 100 -77.00 -57.26 -39.77
N ARG A 101 -76.68 -57.30 -41.07
CA ARG A 101 -75.30 -57.08 -41.55
C ARG A 101 -74.82 -55.66 -41.23
N ALA A 102 -75.66 -54.65 -41.39
CA ALA A 102 -75.32 -53.26 -41.08
C ALA A 102 -75.10 -53.07 -39.57
N GLN A 103 -75.93 -53.67 -38.72
CA GLN A 103 -75.79 -53.66 -37.27
C GLN A 103 -74.50 -54.36 -36.83
N GLY A 104 -74.15 -55.50 -37.42
CA GLY A 104 -72.88 -56.19 -37.13
C GLY A 104 -71.65 -55.33 -37.49
N ARG A 105 -71.70 -54.65 -38.64
CA ARG A 105 -70.64 -53.69 -39.05
C ARG A 105 -70.56 -52.50 -38.09
N LEU A 106 -71.70 -51.94 -37.69
CA LEU A 106 -71.76 -50.83 -36.75
C LEU A 106 -71.19 -51.22 -35.38
N SER A 107 -71.57 -52.38 -34.86
CA SER A 107 -71.06 -52.91 -33.59
C SER A 107 -69.53 -53.06 -33.62
N THR A 108 -68.99 -53.63 -34.70
CA THR A 108 -67.53 -53.75 -34.88
C THR A 108 -66.84 -52.40 -34.99
N ALA A 109 -67.46 -51.42 -35.65
CA ALA A 109 -66.91 -50.07 -35.77
C ALA A 109 -66.91 -49.33 -34.43
N LEU A 110 -67.98 -49.48 -33.62
CA LEU A 110 -68.07 -48.91 -32.28
C LEU A 110 -67.01 -49.51 -31.34
N GLN A 111 -66.80 -50.83 -31.38
CA GLN A 111 -65.76 -51.48 -30.58
C GLN A 111 -64.37 -50.95 -30.93
N LYS A 112 -64.06 -50.81 -32.23
CA LYS A 112 -62.77 -50.24 -32.68
C LYS A 112 -62.60 -48.78 -32.26
N LEU A 113 -63.69 -47.99 -32.27
CA LEU A 113 -63.67 -46.61 -31.82
C LEU A 113 -63.33 -46.54 -30.32
N GLU A 114 -63.97 -47.38 -29.50
CA GLU A 114 -63.72 -47.44 -28.05
C GLU A 114 -62.27 -47.87 -27.73
N GLU A 115 -61.72 -48.85 -28.46
CA GLU A 115 -60.32 -49.26 -28.32
C GLU A 115 -59.35 -48.13 -28.70
N ALA A 116 -59.65 -47.39 -29.78
CA ALA A 116 -58.85 -46.23 -30.19
C ALA A 116 -58.93 -45.08 -29.18
N GLU A 117 -60.10 -44.83 -28.59
CA GLU A 117 -60.30 -43.82 -27.55
C GLU A 117 -59.48 -44.15 -26.29
N LYS A 118 -59.52 -45.41 -25.83
CA LYS A 118 -58.68 -45.86 -24.70
C LYS A 118 -57.20 -45.70 -24.99
N ALA A 119 -56.74 -46.06 -26.19
CA ALA A 119 -55.35 -45.89 -26.58
C ALA A 119 -54.94 -44.40 -26.65
N ALA A 120 -55.85 -43.52 -27.10
CA ALA A 120 -55.63 -42.09 -27.12
C ALA A 120 -55.51 -41.51 -25.70
N ASP A 121 -56.40 -41.90 -24.79
CA ASP A 121 -56.36 -41.51 -23.37
C ASP A 121 -55.06 -41.94 -22.68
N GLU A 122 -54.59 -43.17 -22.93
CA GLU A 122 -53.31 -43.68 -22.40
C GLU A 122 -52.13 -42.89 -22.98
N SER A 123 -52.17 -42.56 -24.27
CA SER A 123 -51.15 -41.72 -24.93
C SER A 123 -51.13 -40.31 -24.36
N GLU A 124 -52.29 -39.69 -24.10
CA GLU A 124 -52.38 -38.36 -23.48
C GLU A 124 -51.81 -38.36 -22.05
N ARG A 125 -52.09 -39.42 -21.27
CA ARG A 125 -51.47 -39.60 -19.95
C ARG A 125 -49.96 -39.73 -20.05
N GLY A 126 -49.46 -40.53 -21.01
CA GLY A 126 -48.03 -40.67 -21.29
C GLY A 126 -47.38 -39.33 -21.64
N MET A 127 -48.03 -38.55 -22.50
CA MET A 127 -47.57 -37.22 -22.90
C MET A 127 -47.46 -36.27 -21.70
N LYS A 128 -48.48 -36.21 -20.84
CA LYS A 128 -48.46 -35.37 -19.62
C LYS A 128 -47.33 -35.74 -18.66
N VAL A 129 -47.01 -37.04 -18.52
CA VAL A 129 -45.89 -37.47 -17.67
C VAL A 129 -44.55 -37.02 -18.26
N ILE A 130 -44.38 -37.17 -19.58
CA ILE A 130 -43.17 -36.74 -20.28
C ILE A 130 -43.01 -35.22 -20.21
N GLU A 131 -44.08 -34.46 -20.42
CA GLU A 131 -44.07 -33.00 -20.33
C GLU A 131 -43.69 -32.51 -18.92
N ASN A 132 -44.28 -33.08 -17.88
CA ASN A 132 -43.90 -32.77 -16.49
C ASN A 132 -42.44 -33.13 -16.18
N ARG A 133 -41.93 -34.22 -16.76
CA ARG A 133 -40.52 -34.60 -16.59
C ARG A 133 -39.60 -33.62 -17.33
N ALA A 134 -39.94 -33.25 -18.55
CA ALA A 134 -39.21 -32.28 -19.35
C ALA A 134 -39.15 -30.91 -18.66
N MET A 135 -40.27 -30.43 -18.11
CA MET A 135 -40.29 -29.19 -17.32
C MET A 135 -39.34 -29.24 -16.12
N LYS A 136 -39.36 -30.32 -15.33
CA LYS A 136 -38.45 -30.48 -14.18
C LYS A 136 -36.99 -30.56 -14.60
N ASP A 137 -36.70 -31.26 -15.70
CA ASP A 137 -35.34 -31.35 -16.24
C ASP A 137 -34.87 -29.97 -16.76
N GLU A 138 -35.76 -29.17 -17.36
CA GLU A 138 -35.48 -27.80 -17.79
C GLU A 138 -35.22 -26.85 -16.60
N GLU A 139 -36.04 -26.89 -15.55
CA GLU A 139 -35.82 -26.13 -14.32
C GLU A 139 -34.47 -26.49 -13.66
N LYS A 140 -34.13 -27.79 -13.62
CA LYS A 140 -32.85 -28.25 -13.08
C LYS A 140 -31.68 -27.78 -13.94
N MET A 141 -31.83 -27.81 -15.26
CA MET A 141 -30.81 -27.32 -16.20
C MET A 141 -30.57 -25.81 -16.02
N GLN A 142 -31.64 -25.02 -15.85
CA GLN A 142 -31.54 -23.58 -15.59
C GLN A 142 -30.80 -23.29 -14.28
N MET A 143 -31.12 -24.03 -13.21
CA MET A 143 -30.39 -23.92 -11.93
C MET A 143 -28.91 -24.27 -12.07
N GLN A 144 -28.59 -25.32 -12.82
CA GLN A 144 -27.20 -25.71 -13.08
C GLN A 144 -26.46 -24.68 -13.94
N ASP A 145 -27.11 -24.05 -14.92
CA ASP A 145 -26.52 -22.97 -15.73
C ASP A 145 -26.21 -21.72 -14.88
N LEU A 146 -27.10 -21.36 -13.97
CA LEU A 146 -26.87 -20.29 -12.98
C LEU A 146 -25.66 -20.60 -12.08
N GLN A 147 -25.61 -21.80 -11.51
CA GLN A 147 -24.47 -22.25 -10.69
C GLN A 147 -23.16 -22.26 -11.49
N LEU A 148 -23.20 -22.68 -12.75
CA LEU A 148 -22.03 -22.69 -13.63
C LEU A 148 -21.53 -21.26 -13.91
N LYS A 149 -22.44 -20.31 -14.16
CA LYS A 149 -22.10 -18.89 -14.34
C LYS A 149 -21.47 -18.29 -13.09
N GLU A 150 -22.02 -18.58 -11.92
CA GLU A 150 -21.46 -18.11 -10.64
C GLU A 150 -20.06 -18.70 -10.39
N ALA A 151 -19.89 -20.01 -10.60
CA ALA A 151 -18.59 -20.67 -10.46
C ALA A 151 -17.55 -20.10 -11.43
N LYS A 152 -17.93 -19.77 -12.67
CA LYS A 152 -17.05 -19.10 -13.64
C LYS A 152 -16.62 -17.71 -13.16
N HIS A 153 -17.56 -16.90 -12.67
CA HIS A 153 -17.23 -15.57 -12.15
C HIS A 153 -16.27 -15.65 -10.96
N ILE A 154 -16.47 -16.61 -10.05
CA ILE A 154 -15.57 -16.84 -8.91
C ILE A 154 -14.17 -17.25 -9.37
N ALA A 155 -14.08 -18.11 -10.39
CA ALA A 155 -12.81 -18.52 -10.97
C ALA A 155 -12.08 -17.33 -11.63
N GLU A 156 -12.78 -16.54 -12.44
CA GLU A 156 -12.24 -15.33 -13.09
C GLU A 156 -11.75 -14.29 -12.07
N ASP A 157 -12.52 -14.04 -11.00
CA ASP A 157 -12.10 -13.15 -9.91
C ASP A 157 -10.86 -13.68 -9.17
N SER A 158 -10.76 -15.01 -9.02
CA SER A 158 -9.61 -15.65 -8.38
C SER A 158 -8.37 -15.53 -9.26
N ASP A 159 -8.49 -15.80 -10.56
CA ASP A 159 -7.40 -15.64 -11.53
C ASP A 159 -6.89 -14.20 -11.57
N ARG A 160 -7.80 -13.22 -11.55
CA ARG A 160 -7.41 -11.80 -11.46
C ARG A 160 -6.61 -11.48 -10.21
N LYS A 161 -7.01 -12.02 -9.04
CA LYS A 161 -6.24 -11.86 -7.79
C LYS A 161 -4.89 -12.55 -7.87
N TYR A 162 -4.81 -13.73 -8.47
CA TYR A 162 -3.55 -14.43 -8.69
C TYR A 162 -2.61 -13.62 -9.59
N GLU A 163 -3.11 -13.02 -10.67
CA GLU A 163 -2.32 -12.13 -11.51
C GLU A 163 -1.80 -10.90 -10.75
N GLU A 164 -2.63 -10.28 -9.91
CA GLU A 164 -2.21 -9.13 -9.10
C GLU A 164 -1.12 -9.50 -8.09
N VAL A 165 -1.25 -10.67 -7.43
CA VAL A 165 -0.23 -11.18 -6.51
C VAL A 165 1.06 -11.51 -7.26
N ALA A 166 0.97 -12.16 -8.43
CA ALA A 166 2.14 -12.47 -9.24
C ALA A 166 2.89 -11.20 -9.69
N ARG A 167 2.17 -10.16 -10.10
CA ARG A 167 2.80 -8.86 -10.44
C ARG A 167 3.50 -8.23 -9.24
N LYS A 168 2.87 -8.27 -8.05
CA LYS A 168 3.50 -7.74 -6.82
C LYS A 168 4.72 -8.54 -6.41
N LEU A 169 4.69 -9.87 -6.58
CA LEU A 169 5.82 -10.74 -6.27
C LEU A 169 7.04 -10.36 -7.10
N VAL A 170 6.89 -10.18 -8.43
CA VAL A 170 7.99 -9.75 -9.31
C VAL A 170 8.62 -8.43 -8.87
N ILE A 171 7.80 -7.46 -8.44
CA ILE A 171 8.31 -6.18 -7.95
C ILE A 171 9.14 -6.38 -6.68
N ILE A 172 8.63 -7.17 -5.72
CA ILE A 172 9.33 -7.45 -4.45
C ILE A 172 10.61 -8.24 -4.70
N GLU A 173 10.61 -9.23 -5.60
CA GLU A 173 11.81 -9.98 -5.99
C GLU A 173 12.88 -9.03 -6.57
N THR A 174 12.48 -8.08 -7.42
CA THR A 174 13.41 -7.08 -7.97
C THR A 174 13.93 -6.12 -6.89
N GLU A 175 13.09 -5.74 -5.92
CA GLU A 175 13.52 -4.90 -4.79
C GLU A 175 14.46 -5.64 -3.85
N LEU A 176 14.22 -6.93 -3.63
CA LEU A 176 15.07 -7.82 -2.84
C LEU A 176 16.46 -7.95 -3.49
N GLU A 177 16.52 -8.25 -4.80
CA GLU A 177 17.78 -8.35 -5.55
C GLU A 177 18.61 -7.05 -5.42
N ARG A 178 17.98 -5.89 -5.57
CA ARG A 178 18.64 -4.59 -5.36
C ARG A 178 19.10 -4.36 -3.91
N ALA A 179 18.40 -4.91 -2.93
CA ALA A 179 18.78 -4.80 -1.52
C ALA A 179 19.96 -5.72 -1.21
N GLU A 180 19.99 -6.92 -1.79
CA GLU A 180 21.09 -7.88 -1.71
C GLU A 180 22.36 -7.31 -2.32
N GLU A 181 22.31 -6.74 -3.53
CA GLU A 181 23.46 -6.06 -4.15
C GLU A 181 24.04 -4.95 -3.26
N ARG A 182 23.17 -4.15 -2.61
CA ARG A 182 23.61 -3.10 -1.68
C ARG A 182 24.25 -3.67 -0.41
N ALA A 183 23.69 -4.76 0.10
CA ALA A 183 24.23 -5.44 1.27
C ALA A 183 25.62 -6.01 0.97
N GLU A 184 25.81 -6.65 -0.19
CA GLU A 184 27.11 -7.18 -0.63
C GLU A 184 28.17 -6.08 -0.73
N VAL A 185 27.84 -4.93 -1.33
CA VAL A 185 28.75 -3.77 -1.39
C VAL A 185 29.08 -3.23 0.01
N ALA A 186 28.11 -3.21 0.92
CA ALA A 186 28.33 -2.77 2.30
C ALA A 186 29.22 -3.75 3.08
N GLU A 187 29.06 -5.06 2.88
CA GLU A 187 29.90 -6.09 3.48
C GLU A 187 31.35 -5.98 3.01
N LEU A 188 31.57 -5.80 1.70
CA LEU A 188 32.92 -5.57 1.15
C LEU A 188 33.59 -4.36 1.81
N LYS A 189 32.87 -3.23 1.91
CA LYS A 189 33.39 -2.03 2.56
C LYS A 189 33.64 -2.23 4.06
N SER A 190 32.81 -3.00 4.74
CA SER A 190 33.03 -3.36 6.14
C SER A 190 34.32 -4.19 6.30
N GLY A 191 34.55 -5.15 5.40
CA GLY A 191 35.78 -5.93 5.36
C GLY A 191 37.03 -5.06 5.16
N ASP A 192 36.99 -4.11 4.23
CA ASP A 192 38.09 -3.16 4.00
C ASP A 192 38.39 -2.34 5.27
N LEU A 193 37.35 -1.82 5.94
CA LEU A 193 37.50 -1.05 7.18
C LEU A 193 38.04 -1.90 8.34
N GLU A 194 37.64 -3.17 8.43
CA GLU A 194 38.19 -4.11 9.41
C GLU A 194 39.69 -4.37 9.19
N GLU A 195 40.12 -4.47 7.93
CA GLU A 195 41.53 -4.63 7.58
C GLU A 195 42.33 -3.35 7.91
N GLU A 196 41.81 -2.16 7.58
CA GLU A 196 42.40 -0.89 7.98
C GLU A 196 42.53 -0.77 9.50
N LEU A 197 41.47 -1.11 10.24
CA LEU A 197 41.49 -1.09 11.71
C LEU A 197 42.55 -2.03 12.26
N LYS A 198 42.71 -3.22 11.67
CA LYS A 198 43.77 -4.17 12.06
C LYS A 198 45.16 -3.58 11.82
N ASN A 199 45.37 -2.90 10.69
CA ASN A 199 46.64 -2.23 10.37
C ASN A 199 46.94 -1.09 11.35
N VAL A 200 45.96 -0.23 11.62
CA VAL A 200 46.07 0.84 12.63
C VAL A 200 46.38 0.27 14.01
N THR A 201 45.68 -0.81 14.41
CA THR A 201 45.91 -1.48 15.70
C THR A 201 47.34 -2.02 15.80
N ASN A 202 47.87 -2.63 14.74
CA ASN A 202 49.25 -3.09 14.72
C ASN A 202 50.26 -1.92 14.80
N THR A 203 49.97 -0.82 14.12
CA THR A 203 50.80 0.40 14.15
C THR A 203 50.81 1.03 15.55
N LEU A 204 49.64 1.11 16.20
CA LEU A 204 49.49 1.58 17.57
C LEU A 204 50.35 0.75 18.54
N LYS A 205 50.25 -0.59 18.49
CA LYS A 205 51.06 -1.47 19.35
C LYS A 205 52.56 -1.24 19.18
N SER A 206 53.01 -0.99 17.95
CA SER A 206 54.42 -0.67 17.67
C SER A 206 54.83 0.66 18.28
N LEU A 207 53.98 1.69 18.18
CA LEU A 207 54.22 3.00 18.78
C LEU A 207 54.19 2.94 20.31
N GLU A 208 53.27 2.20 20.91
CA GLU A 208 53.22 1.97 22.36
C GLU A 208 54.52 1.34 22.85
N ALA A 209 55.00 0.28 22.18
CA ALA A 209 56.27 -0.36 22.49
C ALA A 209 57.49 0.57 22.30
N GLN A 210 57.42 1.53 21.38
CA GLN A 210 58.45 2.56 21.25
C GLN A 210 58.38 3.59 22.38
N SER A 211 57.17 4.03 22.74
CA SER A 211 56.93 4.97 23.82
C SER A 211 57.46 4.43 25.15
N GLU A 212 57.22 3.15 25.43
CA GLU A 212 57.73 2.48 26.63
C GLU A 212 59.28 2.50 26.67
N LYS A 213 59.94 2.20 25.54
CA LYS A 213 61.41 2.30 25.42
C LYS A 213 61.94 3.72 25.60
N TYR A 214 61.19 4.73 25.17
CA TYR A 214 61.59 6.12 25.39
C TYR A 214 61.41 6.53 26.85
N SER A 215 60.34 6.07 27.50
CA SER A 215 60.12 6.25 28.94
C SER A 215 61.27 5.64 29.76
N GLU A 216 61.66 4.39 29.47
CA GLU A 216 62.80 3.76 30.16
C GLU A 216 64.13 4.52 29.97
N LYS A 217 64.30 5.18 28.81
CA LYS A 217 65.48 6.02 28.57
C LYS A 217 65.38 7.33 29.34
N GLU A 218 64.20 7.92 29.40
CA GLU A 218 63.93 9.12 30.18
C GLU A 218 64.25 8.90 31.66
N ASP A 219 63.78 7.78 32.24
CA ASP A 219 64.08 7.40 33.62
C ASP A 219 65.60 7.27 33.85
N LYS A 220 66.33 6.64 32.92
CA LYS A 220 67.80 6.51 33.00
C LYS A 220 68.51 7.86 32.91
N TYR A 221 68.05 8.74 32.03
CA TYR A 221 68.61 10.08 31.93
C TYR A 221 68.30 10.90 33.17
N GLU A 222 67.14 10.73 33.78
CA GLU A 222 66.78 11.38 35.05
C GLU A 222 67.66 10.88 36.20
N GLU A 223 67.92 9.57 36.29
CA GLU A 223 68.89 9.00 37.25
C GLU A 223 70.32 9.56 37.02
N GLU A 224 70.77 9.65 35.77
CA GLU A 224 72.09 10.17 35.43
C GLU A 224 72.20 11.67 35.75
N ILE A 225 71.17 12.46 35.46
CA ILE A 225 71.07 13.87 35.83
C ILE A 225 71.12 14.02 37.35
N ASN A 226 70.39 13.20 38.11
CA ASN A 226 70.42 13.24 39.57
C ASN A 226 71.82 12.93 40.12
N LEU A 227 72.50 11.91 39.58
CA LEU A 227 73.87 11.58 39.96
C LEU A 227 74.85 12.72 39.64
N LEU A 228 74.69 13.34 38.46
CA LEU A 228 75.50 14.49 38.07
C LEU A 228 75.24 15.70 38.96
N ASN A 229 73.98 15.94 39.34
CA ASN A 229 73.60 17.00 40.28
C ASN A 229 74.19 16.75 41.68
N ASP A 230 74.20 15.52 42.17
CA ASP A 230 74.85 15.19 43.44
C ASP A 230 76.37 15.42 43.39
N LYS A 231 77.03 14.99 42.31
CA LYS A 231 78.47 15.28 42.10
C LYS A 231 78.75 16.77 41.99
N LEU A 232 77.88 17.51 41.31
CA LEU A 232 77.97 18.96 41.21
C LEU A 232 77.87 19.58 42.61
N LYS A 233 76.91 19.15 43.42
CA LYS A 233 76.73 19.64 44.80
C LYS A 233 77.93 19.31 45.70
N GLU A 234 78.53 18.13 45.56
CA GLU A 234 79.78 17.80 46.26
C GLU A 234 80.94 18.71 45.83
N ALA A 235 81.06 18.97 44.52
CA ALA A 235 82.07 19.87 43.97
C ALA A 235 81.83 21.32 44.43
N GLU A 236 80.60 21.80 44.43
CA GLU A 236 80.19 23.10 44.96
C GLU A 236 80.55 23.22 46.45
N THR A 237 80.26 22.21 47.26
CA THR A 237 80.61 22.20 48.69
C THR A 237 82.13 22.26 48.89
N ARG A 238 82.91 21.57 48.04
CA ARG A 238 84.38 21.66 48.02
C ARG A 238 84.88 23.04 47.64
N VAL A 239 84.27 23.66 46.63
CA VAL A 239 84.59 25.03 46.21
C VAL A 239 84.24 26.00 47.34
N GLU A 240 83.08 25.89 47.98
CA GLU A 240 82.68 26.74 49.10
C GLU A 240 83.66 26.62 50.29
N PHE A 241 84.18 25.42 50.55
CA PHE A 241 85.22 25.21 51.57
C PHE A 241 86.55 25.87 51.17
N ALA A 242 86.92 25.78 49.89
CA ALA A 242 88.10 26.45 49.36
C ALA A 242 87.93 27.98 49.39
N GLU A 243 86.77 28.51 49.02
CA GLU A 243 86.41 29.93 49.07
C GLU A 243 86.39 30.45 50.51
N LYS A 244 85.91 29.68 51.49
CA LYS A 244 86.04 30.06 52.91
C LYS A 244 87.49 30.16 53.36
N ASN A 245 88.39 29.33 52.82
CA ASN A 245 89.82 29.39 53.11
C ASN A 245 90.48 30.57 52.39
N VAL A 246 90.11 30.82 51.13
CA VAL A 246 90.56 31.99 50.36
C VAL A 246 90.06 33.28 51.00
N SER A 247 88.79 33.37 51.38
CA SER A 247 88.21 34.53 52.08
C SER A 247 88.89 34.79 53.43
N LYS A 248 89.30 33.74 54.18
CA LYS A 248 90.14 33.92 55.37
C LYS A 248 91.51 34.51 55.04
N LEU A 249 92.14 34.09 53.94
CA LEU A 249 93.42 34.62 53.48
C LEU A 249 93.28 36.05 52.93
N GLU A 250 92.25 36.34 52.13
CA GLU A 250 91.92 37.67 51.59
C GLU A 250 91.58 38.66 52.71
N LYS A 251 90.83 38.25 53.73
CA LYS A 251 90.55 39.09 54.90
C LYS A 251 91.80 39.40 55.73
N THR A 252 92.84 38.56 55.64
CA THR A 252 94.14 38.83 56.26
C THR A 252 94.99 39.78 55.40
N ILE A 253 94.72 39.87 54.08
CA ILE A 253 95.41 40.74 53.13
C ILE A 253 94.74 42.14 53.09
N ASP A 254 93.41 42.22 53.11
CA ASP A 254 92.66 43.49 53.13
C ASP A 254 92.80 44.25 54.46
N ASP A 255 93.10 43.57 55.57
CA ASP A 255 93.44 44.22 56.85
C ASP A 255 94.86 44.83 56.86
N LEU A 256 95.66 44.66 55.79
CA LEU A 256 97.05 45.14 55.66
C LEU A 256 97.28 46.22 54.58
N GLU A 257 96.32 46.54 53.70
CA GLU A 257 96.47 47.56 52.64
C GLU A 257 95.39 48.65 52.70
N GLY A 258 95.72 49.79 53.31
CA GLY A 258 94.75 50.80 53.77
C GLY A 258 94.55 52.07 52.92
N ILE A 259 94.99 52.17 51.67
CA ILE A 259 94.76 53.33 50.74
C ILE A 259 94.81 52.86 49.27
N ASP A 260 93.80 53.18 48.44
CA ASP A 260 93.75 52.84 47.01
C ASP A 260 94.27 54.00 46.12
N PHE A 261 95.12 53.67 45.14
CA PHE A 261 95.74 54.62 44.20
C PHE A 261 95.45 54.19 42.76
N LYS A 262 94.77 55.06 42.00
CA LYS A 262 94.45 54.80 40.59
C LYS A 262 94.92 55.93 39.67
N ILE A 263 95.47 55.54 38.52
CA ILE A 263 95.88 56.46 37.47
C ILE A 263 94.87 56.37 36.32
N ARG A 264 94.28 57.50 35.92
CA ARG A 264 93.43 57.60 34.73
C ARG A 264 93.94 58.71 33.81
N THR A 265 94.16 58.40 32.53
CA THR A 265 94.55 59.42 31.55
C THR A 265 93.31 59.92 30.83
N ILE A 266 93.10 61.23 30.81
CA ILE A 266 92.01 61.92 30.10
C ILE A 266 92.58 62.87 29.05
N GLU A 267 91.80 63.24 28.05
CA GLU A 267 92.18 64.24 27.04
C GLU A 267 91.35 65.51 27.22
N LEU A 268 92.03 66.66 27.45
CA LEU A 268 91.39 67.97 27.66
C LEU A 268 92.06 69.03 26.78
N ASP A 269 91.28 69.63 25.89
CA ASP A 269 91.67 70.60 24.85
C ASP A 269 92.93 70.16 24.06
N GLY A 270 92.91 68.92 23.55
CA GLY A 270 93.99 68.34 22.74
C GLY A 270 95.26 67.93 23.50
N LYS A 271 95.30 68.08 24.84
CA LYS A 271 96.39 67.61 25.70
C LYS A 271 95.96 66.39 26.51
N LYS A 272 96.81 65.36 26.55
CA LYS A 272 96.62 64.18 27.43
C LYS A 272 97.09 64.50 28.84
N ILE A 273 96.17 64.46 29.80
CA ILE A 273 96.41 64.73 31.22
C ILE A 273 96.29 63.42 31.98
N LYS A 274 97.32 63.09 32.75
CA LYS A 274 97.34 61.92 33.62
C LYS A 274 96.84 62.32 35.01
N LEU A 275 95.62 61.91 35.35
CA LEU A 275 95.06 62.08 36.69
C LEU A 275 95.60 60.98 37.61
N GLN A 276 96.22 61.39 38.71
CA GLN A 276 96.61 60.52 39.81
C GLN A 276 95.57 60.70 40.92
N ILE A 277 94.71 59.69 41.09
CA ILE A 277 93.58 59.74 42.01
C ILE A 277 93.95 58.92 43.24
N TRP A 278 93.96 59.60 44.39
CA TRP A 278 94.18 58.99 45.69
C TRP A 278 92.82 58.88 46.40
N ASP A 279 92.33 57.66 46.59
CA ASP A 279 91.11 57.43 47.35
C ASP A 279 91.44 57.26 48.83
N THR A 280 90.88 58.13 49.66
CA THR A 280 91.12 58.18 51.11
C THR A 280 90.06 57.41 51.91
N ALA A 281 89.22 56.62 51.23
CA ALA A 281 88.32 55.57 51.74
C ALA A 281 88.02 55.65 53.25
N GLY A 282 87.17 56.61 53.66
CA GLY A 282 86.46 56.57 54.96
C GLY A 282 87.33 56.28 56.20
N GLN A 283 88.62 56.62 56.19
CA GLN A 283 89.53 56.39 57.31
C GLN A 283 89.38 57.47 58.39
N GLU A 284 88.14 57.84 58.74
CA GLU A 284 87.88 58.80 59.84
C GLU A 284 88.39 58.32 61.21
N ARG A 285 88.76 57.04 61.34
CA ARG A 285 89.38 56.46 62.54
C ARG A 285 90.89 56.74 62.68
N PHE A 286 91.56 57.23 61.64
CA PHE A 286 92.98 57.61 61.68
C PHE A 286 93.20 59.02 61.10
N ARG A 287 92.81 60.05 61.87
CA ARG A 287 92.96 61.48 61.51
C ARG A 287 94.41 61.94 61.22
N THR A 288 95.41 61.10 61.42
CA THR A 288 96.85 61.43 61.29
C THR A 288 97.42 61.17 59.89
N ILE A 289 96.83 60.29 59.08
CA ILE A 289 97.38 59.87 57.77
C ILE A 289 96.88 60.76 56.61
N THR A 290 95.75 61.45 56.79
CA THR A 290 95.10 62.24 55.73
C THR A 290 95.82 63.56 55.40
N THR A 291 96.60 64.13 56.33
CA THR A 291 97.26 65.44 56.11
C THR A 291 98.42 65.39 55.11
N ALA A 292 99.10 64.25 54.96
CA ALA A 292 100.18 64.09 53.98
C ALA A 292 99.68 64.21 52.53
N TYR A 293 98.44 63.79 52.25
CA TYR A 293 97.86 63.76 50.89
C TYR A 293 97.28 65.11 50.45
N TYR A 294 97.00 66.02 51.37
CA TYR A 294 96.65 67.40 51.01
C TYR A 294 97.87 68.15 50.44
N ARG A 295 99.08 67.77 50.83
CA ARG A 295 100.32 68.42 50.42
C ARG A 295 100.70 67.99 48.99
N GLY A 296 100.44 68.87 48.03
CA GLY A 296 100.72 68.62 46.61
C GLY A 296 99.49 68.22 45.77
N ALA A 297 98.31 68.12 46.38
CA ALA A 297 97.06 67.94 45.64
C ALA A 297 96.77 69.19 44.78
N MET A 298 96.51 68.98 43.49
CA MET A 298 96.13 70.06 42.57
C MET A 298 94.63 70.34 42.59
N GLY A 299 93.82 69.33 42.90
CA GLY A 299 92.41 69.50 43.20
C GLY A 299 91.89 68.45 44.16
N ILE A 300 90.83 68.81 44.88
CA ILE A 300 90.23 68.00 45.93
C ILE A 300 88.71 67.93 45.70
N MET A 301 88.18 66.71 45.71
CA MET A 301 86.75 66.45 45.64
C MET A 301 86.22 66.08 47.03
N LEU A 302 85.31 66.91 47.54
CA LEU A 302 84.65 66.74 48.83
C LEU A 302 83.32 66.04 48.60
N VAL A 303 83.22 64.76 48.97
CA VAL A 303 82.04 63.95 48.66
C VAL A 303 81.20 63.72 49.92
N TYR A 304 79.92 64.05 49.87
CA TYR A 304 78.93 63.63 50.87
C TYR A 304 77.84 62.78 50.23
N ASP A 305 77.07 62.08 51.05
CA ASP A 305 75.94 61.26 50.63
C ASP A 305 74.63 62.04 50.83
N ILE A 306 73.85 62.25 49.78
CA ILE A 306 72.59 63.00 49.85
C ILE A 306 71.53 62.35 50.77
N THR A 307 71.70 61.06 51.07
CA THR A 307 70.82 60.28 51.97
C THR A 307 71.30 60.28 53.41
N ASN A 308 72.42 60.93 53.73
CA ASN A 308 72.99 60.97 55.07
C ASN A 308 73.38 62.40 55.47
N GLU A 309 72.52 63.06 56.26
CA GLU A 309 72.72 64.44 56.70
C GLU A 309 74.04 64.65 57.47
N LYS A 310 74.48 63.68 58.29
CA LYS A 310 75.76 63.79 59.03
C LYS A 310 76.97 63.90 58.12
N SER A 311 76.93 63.24 56.95
CA SER A 311 78.02 63.33 55.97
C SER A 311 78.14 64.72 55.36
N PHE A 312 77.01 65.41 55.18
CA PHE A 312 76.94 66.78 54.69
C PHE A 312 77.43 67.78 55.74
N ASP A 313 77.02 67.63 56.99
CA ASP A 313 77.48 68.50 58.08
C ASP A 313 79.01 68.45 58.27
N ASN A 314 79.61 67.28 58.01
CA ASN A 314 81.06 67.10 58.07
C ASN A 314 81.83 67.79 56.94
N ILE A 315 81.19 68.18 55.83
CA ILE A 315 81.87 68.89 54.73
C ILE A 315 82.52 70.19 55.23
N LYS A 316 81.89 70.90 56.17
CA LYS A 316 82.48 72.12 56.77
C LYS A 316 83.79 71.84 57.49
N ASN A 317 83.87 70.72 58.21
CA ASN A 317 85.09 70.30 58.89
C ASN A 317 86.18 69.92 57.87
N TRP A 318 85.81 69.25 56.79
CA TRP A 318 86.75 68.89 55.72
C TRP A 318 87.29 70.12 54.98
N ILE A 319 86.44 71.10 54.67
CA ILE A 319 86.86 72.37 54.05
C ILE A 319 87.87 73.07 54.95
N ARG A 320 87.60 73.17 56.26
CA ARG A 320 88.54 73.76 57.22
C ARG A 320 89.87 73.02 57.27
N ASN A 321 89.87 71.69 57.28
CA ASN A 321 91.11 70.90 57.27
C ASN A 321 91.92 71.14 55.99
N ILE A 322 91.26 71.25 54.84
CA ILE A 322 91.91 71.54 53.56
C ILE A 322 92.49 72.95 53.57
N GLU A 323 91.78 73.94 54.10
CA GLU A 323 92.28 75.32 54.22
C GLU A 323 93.49 75.43 55.16
N GLU A 324 93.55 74.61 56.21
CA GLU A 324 94.68 74.57 57.15
C GLU A 324 95.93 73.86 56.57
N HIS A 325 95.77 72.85 55.68
CA HIS A 325 96.87 71.95 55.28
C HIS A 325 97.19 71.87 53.79
N ALA A 326 96.28 72.26 52.90
CA ALA A 326 96.49 72.25 51.46
C ALA A 326 97.02 73.61 50.96
N SER A 327 97.62 73.62 49.77
CA SER A 327 98.07 74.85 49.14
C SER A 327 96.89 75.76 48.77
N ALA A 328 97.03 77.07 48.94
CA ALA A 328 95.95 78.05 48.70
C ALA A 328 95.41 78.05 47.25
N ASP A 329 96.16 77.48 46.31
CA ASP A 329 95.81 77.36 44.90
C ASP A 329 95.09 76.06 44.53
N VAL A 330 94.86 75.14 45.48
CA VAL A 330 94.13 73.89 45.22
C VAL A 330 92.70 74.17 44.74
N GLU A 331 92.29 73.50 43.68
CA GLU A 331 90.92 73.61 43.18
C GLU A 331 90.00 72.65 43.93
N LYS A 332 88.82 73.12 44.33
CA LYS A 332 87.90 72.35 45.19
C LYS A 332 86.59 72.12 44.46
N MET A 333 85.98 70.97 44.68
CA MET A 333 84.62 70.69 44.23
C MET A 333 83.86 69.87 45.27
N ILE A 334 82.65 70.28 45.60
CA ILE A 334 81.74 69.52 46.46
C ILE A 334 80.86 68.64 45.59
N LEU A 335 80.77 67.36 45.94
CA LEU A 335 79.92 66.37 45.28
C LEU A 335 78.86 65.84 46.24
N GLY A 336 77.59 66.02 45.86
CA GLY A 336 76.46 65.31 46.48
C GLY A 336 76.25 63.96 45.79
N ASN A 337 76.84 62.90 46.34
CA ASN A 337 76.79 61.57 45.75
C ASN A 337 75.49 60.82 46.13
N LYS A 338 75.15 59.78 45.36
CA LYS A 338 73.93 58.96 45.43
C LYS A 338 72.66 59.68 45.00
N CYS A 339 72.77 60.61 44.05
CA CYS A 339 71.60 61.33 43.51
C CYS A 339 70.56 60.44 42.82
N ASP A 340 70.91 59.18 42.50
CA ASP A 340 69.99 58.16 42.02
C ASP A 340 68.94 57.74 43.05
N ILE A 341 69.21 57.89 44.36
CA ILE A 341 68.30 57.47 45.43
C ILE A 341 67.55 58.69 46.00
N ASN A 342 66.80 59.36 45.12
CA ASN A 342 66.09 60.59 45.49
C ASN A 342 65.01 60.37 46.57
N GLU A 343 64.44 59.16 46.65
CA GLU A 343 63.41 58.80 47.64
C GLU A 343 63.90 58.86 49.09
N LYS A 344 65.21 58.66 49.33
CA LYS A 344 65.82 58.69 50.67
C LYS A 344 66.61 59.97 50.94
N ARG A 345 66.41 61.01 50.11
CA ARG A 345 67.16 62.26 50.20
C ARG A 345 66.90 62.96 51.54
N GLN A 346 67.97 63.22 52.29
CA GLN A 346 67.97 64.04 53.50
C GLN A 346 68.52 65.44 53.23
N VAL A 347 69.42 65.58 52.24
CA VAL A 347 70.04 66.86 51.86
C VAL A 347 69.53 67.28 50.48
N SER A 348 68.80 68.40 50.44
CA SER A 348 68.32 68.97 49.18
C SER A 348 69.46 69.52 48.34
N LYS A 349 69.28 69.52 47.01
CA LYS A 349 70.25 70.10 46.07
C LYS A 349 70.56 71.56 46.37
N ASP A 350 69.52 72.34 46.69
CA ASP A 350 69.62 73.77 47.08
C ASP A 350 70.50 73.97 48.33
N ARG A 351 70.48 73.06 49.32
CA ARG A 351 71.39 73.11 50.48
C ARG A 351 72.85 72.91 50.07
N GLY A 352 73.11 71.96 49.17
CA GLY A 352 74.44 71.72 48.61
C GLY A 352 74.97 72.92 47.83
N GLU A 353 74.13 73.49 46.96
CA GLU A 353 74.45 74.70 46.18
C GLU A 353 74.71 75.91 47.08
N LYS A 354 73.89 76.13 48.11
CA LYS A 354 74.11 77.22 49.09
C LYS A 354 75.42 77.08 49.84
N LEU A 355 75.74 75.88 50.32
CA LEU A 355 77.01 75.62 51.00
C LEU A 355 78.20 75.89 50.07
N ALA A 356 78.10 75.42 48.83
CA ALA A 356 79.16 75.63 47.84
C ALA A 356 79.34 77.12 47.52
N LEU A 357 78.24 77.87 47.41
CA LEU A 357 78.26 79.32 47.22
C LEU A 357 78.89 80.07 48.41
N GLU A 358 78.59 79.63 49.65
CA GLU A 358 79.15 80.21 50.89
C GLU A 358 80.68 80.16 50.90
N TYR A 359 81.28 79.08 50.41
CA TYR A 359 82.73 78.89 50.35
C TYR A 359 83.35 79.24 48.97
N GLY A 360 82.54 79.66 47.99
CA GLY A 360 82.99 79.92 46.62
C GLY A 360 83.52 78.68 45.87
N ILE A 361 83.01 77.49 46.21
CA ILE A 361 83.41 76.19 45.65
C ILE A 361 82.37 75.72 44.63
N LYS A 362 82.77 74.96 43.60
CA LYS A 362 81.81 74.37 42.64
C LYS A 362 81.06 73.18 43.25
N PHE A 363 79.81 73.01 42.85
CA PHE A 363 78.97 71.90 43.29
C PHE A 363 78.41 71.09 42.12
N MET A 364 78.34 69.77 42.29
CA MET A 364 77.69 68.86 41.36
C MET A 364 77.05 67.69 42.11
N GLU A 365 75.86 67.26 41.71
CA GLU A 365 75.30 65.99 42.19
C GLU A 365 75.75 64.84 41.29
N THR A 366 76.20 63.76 41.91
CA THR A 366 76.73 62.58 41.24
C THR A 366 76.03 61.30 41.70
N SER A 367 76.04 60.29 40.85
CA SER A 367 75.73 58.92 41.26
C SER A 367 76.84 58.02 40.77
N ALA A 368 77.66 57.53 41.69
CA ALA A 368 78.64 56.49 41.38
C ALA A 368 77.96 55.19 40.88
N LYS A 369 76.77 54.85 41.41
CA LYS A 369 76.03 53.64 41.04
C LYS A 369 75.44 53.71 39.63
N SER A 370 74.77 54.81 39.31
CA SER A 370 74.12 55.02 38.01
C SER A 370 75.02 55.73 37.00
N ASN A 371 76.30 55.95 37.36
CA ASN A 371 77.29 56.69 36.58
C ASN A 371 76.82 58.09 36.14
N ILE A 372 76.02 58.77 36.96
CA ILE A 372 75.49 60.10 36.68
C ILE A 372 76.53 61.13 37.10
N ASN A 373 76.94 62.00 36.17
CA ASN A 373 77.87 63.12 36.39
C ASN A 373 79.26 62.78 36.96
N VAL A 374 79.61 61.50 37.14
CA VAL A 374 80.91 61.09 37.70
C VAL A 374 82.04 61.59 36.81
N GLU A 375 82.00 61.27 35.52
CA GLU A 375 83.00 61.71 34.55
C GLU A 375 83.00 63.24 34.39
N ASN A 376 81.81 63.86 34.36
CA ASN A 376 81.67 65.31 34.28
C ASN A 376 82.33 66.01 35.46
N ALA A 377 82.22 65.47 36.67
CA ALA A 377 82.82 66.04 37.87
C ALA A 377 84.36 66.03 37.78
N PHE A 378 84.95 64.89 37.40
CA PHE A 378 86.40 64.78 37.20
C PHE A 378 86.91 65.68 36.07
N LEU A 379 86.23 65.71 34.92
CA LEU A 379 86.61 66.55 33.78
C LEU A 379 86.49 68.04 34.10
N THR A 380 85.47 68.44 34.85
CA THR A 380 85.28 69.84 35.25
C THR A 380 86.38 70.29 36.19
N LEU A 381 86.66 69.52 37.24
CA LEU A 381 87.75 69.83 38.16
C LEU A 381 89.11 69.86 37.45
N ALA A 382 89.39 68.88 36.58
CA ALA A 382 90.63 68.84 35.81
C ALA A 382 90.79 70.03 34.86
N ARG A 383 89.68 70.48 34.24
CA ARG A 383 89.66 71.69 33.40
C ARG A 383 89.96 72.96 34.21
N ASP A 384 89.40 73.07 35.40
CA ASP A 384 89.62 74.23 36.28
C ASP A 384 91.07 74.30 36.77
N ILE A 385 91.63 73.16 37.20
CA ILE A 385 93.05 73.05 37.56
C ILE A 385 93.95 73.47 36.39
N LYS A 386 93.64 72.97 35.18
CA LYS A 386 94.40 73.31 33.97
C LYS A 386 94.32 74.81 33.67
N ALA A 387 93.13 75.41 33.69
CA ALA A 387 92.95 76.84 33.46
C ALA A 387 93.76 77.69 34.47
N LYS A 388 93.77 77.28 35.75
CA LYS A 388 94.54 77.94 36.81
C LYS A 388 96.05 77.78 36.62
N MET A 389 96.51 76.63 36.12
CA MET A 389 97.91 76.41 35.74
C MET A 389 98.33 77.24 34.53
N ASP A 390 97.49 77.30 33.49
CA ASP A 390 97.75 78.10 32.28
C ASP A 390 97.74 79.62 32.58
N THR A 391 97.17 80.06 33.71
CA THR A 391 97.22 81.47 34.18
C THR A 391 98.42 81.76 35.10
N LYS A 392 99.11 80.72 35.61
CA LYS A 392 100.32 80.83 36.45
C LYS A 392 101.62 80.69 35.65
N LEU A 393 101.52 80.26 34.39
CA LEU A 393 102.55 80.29 33.35
C LEU A 393 102.47 81.62 32.60
#